data_AF-A0A7Y0N1I3-F1
#
_entry.id   AF-A0A7Y0N1I3-F1
#
_cell.length_a   1.000
_cell.length_b   1.000
_cell.length_c   1.000
_cell.angle_alpha   90.00
_cell.angle_beta   90.00
_cell.angle_gamma   90.00
#
_symmetry.space_group_name_H-M   'P 1'
#
loop_
_entity.id
_entity.type
_entity.pdbx_description
1 polymer ?
#
loop_
_entity_poly.entity_id
_entity_poly.type
_entity_poly.pdbx_seq_one_letter_code
_entity_poly.pdbx_strand_id
1 'polypeptide(L)'
;HVLAKWNLPYAFTIHPGEERTFDVKLDVPWNTPVTIGDAKVWLETGLDVAMALDPTDKDILTVRPDPLMDAILSAFEAQGLRIRQVECEEVKGFELPFVQEFEMVPTDGPYHGIWRELEFVAHRDEQNLKLWFEIDRTRSGSRGMLASLLGSGKLKRELCIPVTTNLEEVGELVLNYLDQTTAIHES
;
A
#
# COMPACT_ATOMS: atom_id res chain seq x y z
N HIS A 1 6.96 -7.10 -9.54
CA HIS A 1 6.76 -8.33 -8.73
C HIS A 1 5.47 -8.99 -9.17
N VAL A 2 5.33 -10.32 -9.12
CA VAL A 2 4.09 -11.03 -9.49
C VAL A 2 3.23 -11.20 -8.24
N LEU A 3 2.07 -10.55 -8.19
CA LEU A 3 1.19 -10.56 -7.02
C LEU A 3 0.30 -11.80 -6.94
N ALA A 4 -0.24 -12.22 -8.09
CA ALA A 4 -1.03 -13.43 -8.23
C ALA A 4 -0.71 -14.07 -9.58
N LYS A 5 -0.80 -15.39 -9.65
CA LYS A 5 -0.57 -16.14 -10.89
C LYS A 5 -1.62 -17.22 -11.04
N TRP A 6 -2.16 -17.33 -12.25
CA TRP A 6 -2.99 -18.45 -12.67
C TRP A 6 -2.42 -19.01 -13.97
N ASN A 7 -2.53 -20.32 -14.15
CA ASN A 7 -2.14 -20.98 -15.39
C ASN A 7 -3.29 -21.86 -15.83
N LEU A 8 -3.41 -22.06 -17.15
CA LEU A 8 -4.30 -23.06 -17.69
C LEU A 8 -3.99 -24.44 -17.09
N PRO A 9 -5.02 -25.22 -16.71
CA PRO A 9 -4.79 -26.52 -16.09
C PRO A 9 -4.30 -27.60 -17.07
N TYR A 10 -4.32 -27.31 -18.37
CA TYR A 10 -3.89 -28.24 -19.42
C TYR A 10 -3.34 -27.52 -20.65
N ALA A 11 -2.49 -28.22 -21.40
CA ALA A 11 -2.03 -27.80 -22.72
C ALA A 11 -3.07 -28.17 -23.79
N PHE A 12 -3.13 -27.41 -24.87
CA PHE A 12 -4.07 -27.65 -25.96
C PHE A 12 -3.48 -27.31 -27.34
N THR A 13 -4.10 -27.85 -28.38
CA THR A 13 -3.87 -27.46 -29.77
C THR A 13 -5.02 -26.58 -30.24
N ILE A 14 -4.70 -25.50 -30.95
CA ILE A 14 -5.67 -24.60 -31.58
C ILE A 14 -5.39 -24.54 -33.10
N HIS A 15 -6.43 -24.64 -33.90
CA HIS A 15 -6.34 -24.66 -35.37
C HIS A 15 -6.53 -23.25 -35.98
N PRO A 16 -6.13 -23.02 -37.24
CA PRO A 16 -6.33 -21.74 -37.91
C PRO A 16 -7.81 -21.31 -37.91
N GLY A 17 -8.10 -20.13 -37.36
CA GLY A 17 -9.45 -19.58 -37.25
C GLY A 17 -10.28 -20.13 -36.09
N GLU A 18 -9.73 -21.03 -35.26
CA GLU A 18 -10.37 -21.49 -34.03
C GLU A 18 -10.24 -20.42 -32.94
N GLU A 19 -11.33 -20.18 -32.20
CA GLU A 19 -11.37 -19.29 -31.04
C GLU A 19 -11.58 -20.12 -29.78
N ARG A 20 -10.86 -19.76 -28.70
CA ARG A 20 -11.07 -20.33 -27.38
C ARG A 20 -11.14 -19.24 -26.33
N THR A 21 -12.12 -19.39 -25.45
CA THR A 21 -12.34 -18.48 -24.32
C THR A 21 -12.10 -19.25 -23.03
N PHE A 22 -11.38 -18.62 -22.11
CA PHE A 22 -11.11 -19.17 -20.79
C PHE A 22 -11.55 -18.15 -19.74
N ASP A 23 -12.52 -18.53 -18.92
CA ASP A 23 -12.94 -17.71 -17.79
C ASP A 23 -11.98 -17.92 -16.62
N VAL A 24 -11.37 -16.84 -16.16
CA VAL A 24 -10.41 -16.86 -15.05
C VAL A 24 -10.92 -15.96 -13.95
N LYS A 25 -10.79 -16.45 -12.71
CA LYS A 25 -10.95 -15.63 -11.51
C LYS A 25 -9.63 -15.61 -10.76
N LEU A 26 -9.14 -14.40 -10.49
CA LEU A 26 -7.97 -14.14 -9.67
C LEU A 26 -8.44 -13.28 -8.50
N ASP A 27 -8.17 -13.73 -7.28
CA ASP A 27 -8.36 -12.89 -6.11
C ASP A 27 -7.19 -11.90 -6.03
N VAL A 28 -7.50 -10.62 -5.85
CA VAL A 28 -6.50 -9.56 -5.70
C VAL A 28 -5.92 -9.67 -4.29
N PRO A 29 -4.60 -9.86 -4.10
CA PRO A 29 -4.00 -9.93 -2.77
C PRO A 29 -4.29 -8.67 -1.96
N TRP A 30 -4.53 -8.80 -0.66
CA TRP A 30 -4.90 -7.70 0.23
C TRP A 30 -3.94 -6.52 0.18
N ASN A 31 -2.64 -6.80 0.05
CA ASN A 31 -1.57 -5.81 0.04
C ASN A 31 -1.11 -5.44 -1.39
N THR A 32 -2.00 -5.60 -2.38
CA THR A 32 -1.79 -5.06 -3.72
C THR A 32 -1.63 -3.54 -3.63
N PRO A 33 -0.57 -2.94 -4.19
CA PRO A 33 -0.35 -1.50 -4.11
C PRO A 33 -1.52 -0.71 -4.65
N VAL A 34 -1.94 0.31 -3.89
CA VAL A 34 -2.84 1.33 -4.38
C VAL A 34 -2.14 2.08 -5.51
N THR A 35 -2.82 2.32 -6.63
CA THR A 35 -2.24 3.04 -7.78
C THR A 35 -2.28 4.54 -7.55
N ILE A 36 -1.35 5.02 -6.73
CA ILE A 36 -1.07 6.43 -6.44
C ILE A 36 0.43 6.67 -6.66
N GLY A 37 0.78 7.85 -7.16
CA GLY A 37 2.17 8.19 -7.50
C GLY A 37 2.67 7.32 -8.66
N ASP A 38 3.82 6.69 -8.47
CA ASP A 38 4.46 5.84 -9.48
C ASP A 38 4.07 4.36 -9.39
N ALA A 39 3.26 3.98 -8.40
CA ALA A 39 2.78 2.61 -8.23
C ALA A 39 1.86 2.21 -9.40
N LYS A 40 2.25 1.15 -10.13
CA LYS A 40 1.51 0.59 -11.27
C LYS A 40 1.21 -0.87 -11.04
N VAL A 41 -0.04 -1.24 -11.27
CA VAL A 41 -0.52 -2.62 -11.24
C VAL A 41 -1.09 -2.94 -12.62
N TRP A 42 -0.79 -4.12 -13.15
CA TRP A 42 -1.29 -4.57 -14.44
C TRP A 42 -1.58 -6.07 -14.41
N LEU A 43 -2.50 -6.50 -15.27
CA LEU A 43 -2.68 -7.89 -15.64
C LEU A 43 -1.79 -8.18 -16.84
N GLU A 44 -1.04 -9.27 -16.80
CA GLU A 44 -0.22 -9.74 -17.91
C GLU A 44 -0.73 -11.11 -18.34
N THR A 45 -1.19 -11.21 -19.58
CA THR A 45 -1.66 -12.46 -20.17
C THR A 45 -0.63 -12.94 -21.17
N GLY A 46 -0.20 -14.19 -21.04
CA GLY A 46 0.74 -14.83 -21.96
C GLY A 46 0.22 -16.17 -22.41
N LEU A 47 0.56 -16.56 -23.64
CA LEU A 47 0.34 -17.91 -24.13
C LEU A 47 1.69 -18.49 -24.57
N ASP A 48 2.14 -19.53 -23.88
CA ASP A 48 3.35 -20.25 -24.26
C ASP A 48 3.05 -21.12 -25.49
N VAL A 49 3.63 -20.79 -26.65
CA VAL A 49 3.43 -21.51 -27.91
C VAL A 49 4.74 -22.16 -28.35
N ALA A 50 4.73 -23.50 -28.44
CA ALA A 50 5.90 -24.23 -28.88
C ALA A 50 6.39 -23.75 -30.26
N MET A 51 7.66 -23.36 -30.32
CA MET A 51 8.35 -22.92 -31.55
C MET A 51 7.81 -21.63 -32.19
N ALA A 52 7.14 -20.77 -31.41
CA ALA A 52 6.71 -19.44 -31.84
C ALA A 52 7.14 -18.35 -30.82
N LEU A 53 6.99 -17.08 -31.20
CA LEU A 53 7.09 -15.96 -30.26
C LEU A 53 5.81 -15.93 -29.43
N ASP A 54 5.94 -16.00 -28.11
CA ASP A 54 4.79 -15.99 -27.20
C ASP A 54 4.06 -14.63 -27.27
N PRO A 55 2.77 -14.60 -27.63
CA PRO A 55 2.01 -13.37 -27.55
C PRO A 55 1.81 -12.99 -26.08
N THR A 56 2.11 -11.74 -25.76
CA THR A 56 1.87 -11.15 -24.44
C THR A 56 0.97 -9.94 -24.56
N ASP A 57 0.01 -9.81 -23.65
CA ASP A 57 -0.87 -8.65 -23.51
C ASP A 57 -0.76 -8.05 -22.11
N LYS A 58 -0.94 -6.73 -22.00
CA LYS A 58 -0.81 -5.98 -20.74
C LYS A 58 -1.95 -5.00 -20.55
N ASP A 59 -2.79 -5.26 -19.56
CA ASP A 59 -3.88 -4.38 -19.15
C ASP A 59 -3.55 -3.66 -17.84
N ILE A 60 -3.51 -2.33 -17.88
CA ILE A 60 -3.27 -1.52 -16.67
C ILE A 60 -4.53 -1.55 -15.79
N LEU A 61 -4.34 -1.79 -14.50
CA LEU A 61 -5.41 -1.81 -13.50
C LEU A 61 -5.27 -0.60 -12.58
N THR A 62 -6.40 0.01 -12.20
CA THR A 62 -6.46 1.01 -11.12
C THR A 62 -6.84 0.31 -9.83
N VAL A 63 -5.96 0.37 -8.83
CA VAL A 63 -6.21 -0.17 -7.49
C VAL A 63 -6.49 1.01 -6.57
N ARG A 64 -7.68 1.01 -5.98
CA ARG A 64 -8.11 2.07 -5.05
C ARG A 64 -7.80 1.66 -3.60
N PRO A 65 -7.60 2.62 -2.69
CA PRO A 65 -7.54 2.33 -1.27
C PRO A 65 -8.80 1.57 -0.83
N ASP A 66 -8.66 0.65 0.12
CA ASP A 66 -9.82 0.06 0.78
C ASP A 66 -10.53 1.12 1.67
N PRO A 67 -11.79 0.90 2.08
CA PRO A 67 -12.56 1.89 2.82
C PRO A 67 -11.90 2.42 4.11
N LEU A 68 -11.15 1.60 4.84
CA LEU A 68 -10.42 2.07 6.02
C LEU A 68 -9.28 3.01 5.61
N MET A 69 -8.47 2.59 4.63
CA MET A 69 -7.36 3.40 4.12
C MET A 69 -7.84 4.72 3.50
N ASP A 70 -8.94 4.70 2.76
CA ASP A 70 -9.56 5.89 2.17
C ASP A 70 -10.03 6.88 3.24
N ALA A 71 -10.64 6.39 4.32
CA ALA A 71 -11.06 7.21 5.46
C ALA A 71 -9.85 7.84 6.18
N ILE A 72 -8.74 7.12 6.33
CA ILE A 72 -7.51 7.62 6.93
C ILE A 72 -6.89 8.73 6.07
N LEU A 73 -6.74 8.48 4.77
CA LEU A 73 -6.20 9.47 3.82
C LEU A 73 -7.07 10.73 3.81
N SER A 74 -8.40 10.57 3.77
CA SER A 74 -9.35 11.69 3.84
C SER A 74 -9.22 12.49 5.14
N ALA A 75 -9.02 11.82 6.27
CA ALA A 75 -8.83 12.48 7.56
C ALA A 75 -7.52 13.28 7.61
N PHE A 76 -6.42 12.73 7.07
CA PHE A 76 -5.16 13.45 6.93
C PHE A 76 -5.30 14.67 6.02
N GLU A 77 -5.98 14.53 4.89
CA GLU A 77 -6.25 15.66 3.99
C GLU A 77 -7.08 16.76 4.66
N ALA A 78 -8.09 16.38 5.46
CA ALA A 78 -8.91 17.31 6.23
C ALA A 78 -8.12 18.06 7.32
N GLN A 79 -7.03 17.47 7.83
CA GLN A 79 -6.08 18.13 8.74
C GLN A 79 -4.96 18.88 8.02
N GLY A 80 -5.03 18.98 6.69
CA GLY A 80 -4.09 19.79 5.92
C GLY A 80 -2.83 19.08 5.45
N LEU A 81 -2.75 17.76 5.61
CA LEU A 81 -1.69 16.95 5.02
C LEU A 81 -1.94 16.71 3.54
N ARG A 82 -0.88 16.66 2.75
CA ARG A 82 -0.91 16.30 1.32
C ARG A 82 0.12 15.24 1.04
N ILE A 83 -0.23 14.29 0.17
CA ILE A 83 0.70 13.29 -0.32
C ILE A 83 1.85 14.01 -1.03
N ARG A 84 3.08 13.76 -0.57
CA ARG A 84 4.32 14.18 -1.22
C ARG A 84 4.86 13.06 -2.10
N GLN A 85 4.85 11.82 -1.60
CA GLN A 85 5.41 10.66 -2.29
C GLN A 85 4.68 9.38 -1.87
N VAL A 86 4.59 8.41 -2.77
CA VAL A 86 4.08 7.06 -2.49
C VAL A 86 4.93 6.06 -3.26
N GLU A 87 5.59 5.14 -2.56
CA GLU A 87 6.56 4.22 -3.15
C GLU A 87 6.38 2.79 -2.62
N CYS A 88 6.79 1.81 -3.44
CA CYS A 88 6.89 0.42 -3.02
C CYS A 88 8.33 0.12 -2.65
N GLU A 89 8.56 -0.09 -1.35
CA GLU A 89 9.90 -0.17 -0.78
C GLU A 89 10.24 -1.58 -0.35
N GLU A 90 11.45 -2.03 -0.69
CA GLU A 90 11.89 -3.41 -0.42
C GLU A 90 12.04 -3.66 1.09
N VAL A 91 11.38 -4.71 1.57
CA VAL A 91 11.44 -5.11 2.99
C VAL A 91 11.48 -6.62 3.16
N LYS A 92 11.90 -7.06 4.35
CA LYS A 92 11.88 -8.45 4.76
C LYS A 92 10.88 -8.64 5.91
N GLY A 93 10.32 -9.84 6.02
CA GLY A 93 9.41 -10.20 7.12
C GLY A 93 7.93 -9.89 6.87
N PHE A 94 7.59 -9.39 5.69
CA PHE A 94 6.22 -9.25 5.19
C PHE A 94 5.90 -10.35 4.16
N GLU A 95 4.61 -10.52 3.85
CA GLU A 95 4.14 -11.48 2.84
C GLU A 95 4.69 -11.15 1.44
N LEU A 96 4.69 -9.87 1.08
CA LEU A 96 5.30 -9.36 -0.13
C LEU A 96 6.73 -8.90 0.17
N PRO A 97 7.66 -8.93 -0.81
CA PRO A 97 9.04 -8.48 -0.62
C PRO A 97 9.16 -6.95 -0.58
N PHE A 98 8.05 -6.24 -0.49
CA PHE A 98 7.97 -4.79 -0.38
C PHE A 98 6.73 -4.39 0.42
N VAL A 99 6.70 -3.15 0.88
CA VAL A 99 5.52 -2.47 1.44
C VAL A 99 5.26 -1.19 0.66
N GLN A 100 4.02 -0.70 0.68
CA GLN A 100 3.72 0.61 0.12
C GLN A 100 3.81 1.66 1.22
N GLU A 101 4.77 2.57 1.08
CA GLU A 101 5.00 3.68 1.99
C GLU A 101 4.34 4.94 1.44
N PHE A 102 3.66 5.66 2.31
CA PHE A 102 2.98 6.91 2.04
C PHE A 102 3.66 8.01 2.82
N GLU A 103 4.09 9.04 2.10
CA GLU A 103 4.77 10.18 2.67
C GLU A 103 3.91 11.42 2.46
N MET A 104 3.52 12.06 3.56
CA MET A 104 2.65 13.21 3.55
C MET A 104 3.30 14.39 4.25
N VAL A 105 3.05 15.60 3.75
CA VAL A 105 3.54 16.84 4.36
C VAL A 105 2.36 17.73 4.76
N PRO A 106 2.42 18.38 5.94
CA PRO A 106 1.42 19.35 6.32
C PRO A 106 1.62 20.64 5.54
N THR A 107 0.61 21.06 4.78
CA THR A 107 0.62 22.32 4.01
C THR A 107 -0.17 23.44 4.69
N ASP A 108 -1.08 23.06 5.58
CA ASP A 108 -1.90 23.93 6.44
C ASP A 108 -2.40 23.11 7.65
N GLY A 109 -3.35 23.65 8.41
CA GLY A 109 -3.92 22.95 9.56
C GLY A 109 -3.02 22.88 10.80
N PRO A 110 -3.39 22.06 11.79
CA PRO A 110 -2.74 22.05 13.11
C PRO A 110 -1.30 21.52 13.09
N TYR A 111 -0.93 20.72 12.09
CA TYR A 111 0.40 20.10 12.00
C TYR A 111 1.41 20.95 11.22
N HIS A 112 0.96 21.98 10.50
CA HIS A 112 1.83 22.83 9.70
C HIS A 112 2.84 23.59 10.56
N GLY A 113 4.12 23.46 10.21
CA GLY A 113 5.24 24.04 10.97
C GLY A 113 5.62 23.25 12.23
N ILE A 114 4.89 22.19 12.57
CA ILE A 114 5.16 21.31 13.72
C ILE A 114 5.75 19.98 13.23
N TRP A 115 5.13 19.37 12.24
CA TRP A 115 5.64 18.18 11.55
C TRP A 115 6.30 18.59 10.24
N ARG A 116 7.43 17.97 9.90
CA ARG A 116 8.02 18.11 8.56
C ARG A 116 7.35 17.14 7.60
N GLU A 117 7.18 15.90 8.03
CA GLU A 117 6.54 14.83 7.28
C GLU A 117 5.93 13.79 8.21
N LEU A 118 4.90 13.13 7.70
CA LEU A 118 4.29 11.92 8.22
C LEU A 118 4.54 10.82 7.18
N GLU A 119 5.28 9.80 7.55
CA GLU A 119 5.44 8.58 6.78
C GLU A 119 4.61 7.47 7.41
N PHE A 120 3.95 6.67 6.59
CA PHE A 120 3.25 5.49 7.08
C PHE A 120 3.17 4.37 6.07
N VAL A 121 3.10 3.14 6.61
CA VAL A 121 2.85 1.92 5.85
C VAL A 121 1.57 1.30 6.39
N ALA A 122 0.75 0.80 5.47
CA ALA A 122 -0.45 0.04 5.76
C ALA A 122 -0.26 -1.44 5.39
N HIS A 123 -0.71 -2.33 6.25
CA HIS A 123 -0.77 -3.77 5.98
C HIS A 123 -2.15 -4.31 6.33
N ARG A 124 -2.80 -4.89 5.33
CA ARG A 124 -4.16 -5.42 5.40
C ARG A 124 -4.10 -6.94 5.49
N ASP A 125 -4.71 -7.52 6.54
CA ASP A 125 -5.01 -8.96 6.59
C ASP A 125 -6.51 -9.21 6.33
N GLU A 126 -7.12 -10.27 6.84
CA GLU A 126 -8.57 -10.48 6.66
C GLU A 126 -9.38 -9.67 7.70
N GLN A 127 -8.85 -9.50 8.92
CA GLN A 127 -9.57 -8.96 10.08
C GLN A 127 -9.17 -7.52 10.43
N ASN A 128 -8.00 -7.06 10.02
CA ASN A 128 -7.42 -5.79 10.47
C ASN A 128 -6.69 -5.03 9.34
N LEU A 129 -6.60 -3.72 9.54
CA LEU A 129 -5.63 -2.83 8.93
C LEU A 129 -4.59 -2.46 10.00
N LYS A 130 -3.34 -2.87 9.79
CA LYS A 130 -2.21 -2.49 10.64
C LYS A 130 -1.49 -1.31 10.00
N LEU A 131 -1.17 -0.32 10.81
CA LEU A 131 -0.52 0.91 10.41
C LEU A 131 0.73 1.09 11.25
N TRP A 132 1.79 1.55 10.62
CA TRP A 132 2.98 2.01 11.32
C TRP A 132 3.33 3.40 10.87
N PHE A 133 3.73 4.24 11.82
CA PHE A 133 3.90 5.67 11.58
C PHE A 133 5.29 6.15 12.00
N GLU A 134 5.87 6.98 11.15
CA GLU A 134 7.06 7.77 11.46
C GLU A 134 6.74 9.26 11.24
N ILE A 135 7.17 10.10 12.17
CA ILE A 135 6.95 11.55 12.11
C ILE A 135 8.31 12.21 12.30
N ASP A 136 8.80 12.89 11.26
CA ASP A 136 9.97 13.75 11.40
C ASP A 136 9.57 15.17 11.81
N ARG A 137 10.31 15.70 12.78
CA ARG A 137 10.13 17.02 13.39
C ARG A 137 11.40 17.87 13.34
N THR A 138 12.55 17.33 12.93
CA THR A 138 13.85 18.03 12.99
C THR A 138 14.55 18.06 11.63
N ARG A 139 15.70 18.74 11.53
CA ARG A 139 16.46 18.89 10.26
C ARG A 139 17.56 17.82 10.09
N SER A 140 17.61 16.85 11.01
CA SER A 140 18.62 15.79 11.03
C SER A 140 18.13 14.61 10.19
N GLY A 141 18.16 14.75 8.87
CA GLY A 141 17.88 13.62 7.98
C GLY A 141 18.81 12.45 8.29
N SER A 142 18.26 11.23 8.40
CA SER A 142 18.96 9.97 8.07
C SER A 142 18.25 8.68 8.52
N ARG A 143 17.01 8.68 9.00
CA ARG A 143 16.23 7.44 9.12
C ARG A 143 14.78 7.70 8.75
N GLY A 144 14.44 7.49 7.48
CA GLY A 144 13.05 7.28 7.09
C GLY A 144 12.54 5.93 7.61
N MET A 145 11.25 5.69 7.44
CA MET A 145 10.52 4.52 7.91
C MET A 145 11.15 3.18 7.51
N LEU A 146 11.83 3.10 6.37
CA LEU A 146 12.57 1.90 5.95
C LEU A 146 13.74 1.53 6.86
N ALA A 147 14.46 2.53 7.38
CA ALA A 147 15.55 2.28 8.31
C ALA A 147 15.03 1.75 9.65
N SER A 148 13.83 2.18 10.06
CA SER A 148 13.18 1.67 11.28
C SER A 148 12.65 0.25 11.09
N LEU A 149 12.05 -0.04 9.92
CA LEU A 149 11.63 -1.38 9.45
C LEU A 149 12.79 -2.39 9.41
N LEU A 150 13.90 -2.03 8.77
CA LEU A 150 15.01 -2.95 8.51
C LEU A 150 16.00 -3.07 9.68
N GLY A 151 16.17 -2.02 10.48
CA GLY A 151 17.28 -1.92 11.43
C GLY A 151 16.98 -2.45 12.84
N SER A 152 15.77 -2.22 13.34
CA SER A 152 15.47 -2.42 14.78
C SER A 152 14.50 -3.57 15.09
N GLY A 153 13.84 -4.11 14.06
CA GLY A 153 12.76 -5.09 14.22
C GLY A 153 11.54 -4.57 14.99
N LYS A 154 11.47 -3.26 15.26
CA LYS A 154 10.35 -2.60 15.94
C LYS A 154 10.03 -1.29 15.23
N LEU A 155 9.01 -1.31 14.41
CA LEU A 155 8.30 -0.09 14.06
C LEU A 155 7.78 0.54 15.35
N LYS A 156 8.21 1.77 15.64
CA LYS A 156 7.62 2.55 16.71
C LYS A 156 6.28 3.07 16.19
N ARG A 157 5.27 3.11 17.05
CA ARG A 157 3.91 3.58 16.71
C ARG A 157 3.15 2.67 15.74
N GLU A 158 2.90 1.43 16.17
CA GLU A 158 1.94 0.53 15.53
C GLU A 158 0.50 0.81 16.01
N LEU A 159 -0.42 0.89 15.07
CA LEU A 159 -1.86 0.98 15.31
C LEU A 159 -2.58 -0.11 14.52
N CYS A 160 -3.44 -0.88 15.19
CA CYS A 160 -4.25 -1.93 14.56
C CYS A 160 -5.72 -1.52 14.59
N ILE A 161 -6.36 -1.48 13.42
CA ILE A 161 -7.76 -1.10 13.24
C ILE A 161 -8.54 -2.32 12.73
N PRO A 162 -9.51 -2.85 13.50
CA PRO A 162 -10.39 -3.90 13.02
C PRO A 162 -11.22 -3.46 11.80
N VAL A 163 -11.49 -4.38 10.88
CA VAL A 163 -12.33 -4.12 9.69
C VAL A 163 -13.78 -3.78 10.01
N THR A 164 -14.21 -4.09 11.23
CA THR A 164 -15.53 -3.78 11.75
C THR A 164 -15.62 -2.37 12.35
N THR A 165 -14.52 -1.62 12.38
CA THR A 165 -14.51 -0.23 12.88
C THR A 165 -15.42 0.65 12.03
N ASN A 166 -16.21 1.50 12.68
CA ASN A 166 -17.05 2.47 11.99
C ASN A 166 -16.19 3.44 11.18
N LEU A 167 -16.41 3.52 9.87
CA LEU A 167 -15.62 4.34 8.94
C LEU A 167 -15.59 5.82 9.32
N GLU A 168 -16.67 6.33 9.93
CA GLU A 168 -16.75 7.73 10.38
C GLU A 168 -15.81 8.03 11.57
N GLU A 169 -15.46 7.00 12.35
CA GLU A 169 -14.61 7.14 13.55
C GLU A 169 -13.13 6.85 13.26
N VAL A 170 -12.81 6.18 12.13
CA VAL A 170 -11.45 5.76 11.77
C VAL A 170 -10.49 6.95 11.73
N GLY A 171 -10.89 8.04 11.07
CA GLY A 171 -10.07 9.24 10.95
C GLY A 171 -9.69 9.84 12.31
N GLU A 172 -10.69 10.03 13.18
CA GLU A 172 -10.48 10.55 14.53
C GLU A 172 -9.61 9.61 15.38
N LEU A 173 -9.82 8.29 15.27
CA LEU A 173 -9.03 7.29 15.97
C LEU A 173 -7.54 7.39 15.62
N VAL A 174 -7.21 7.50 14.33
CA VAL A 174 -5.81 7.63 13.89
C VAL A 174 -5.20 8.96 14.33
N LEU A 175 -5.91 10.08 14.18
CA LEU A 175 -5.42 11.40 14.59
C LEU A 175 -5.13 11.45 16.10
N ASN A 176 -6.07 10.98 16.92
CA ASN A 176 -5.89 10.90 18.37
C ASN A 176 -4.69 10.04 18.78
N TYR A 177 -4.46 8.94 18.06
CA TYR A 177 -3.29 8.09 18.29
C TYR A 177 -1.97 8.83 17.98
N LEU A 178 -1.90 9.54 16.86
CA LEU A 178 -0.70 10.31 16.48
C LEU A 178 -0.44 11.44 17.49
N ASP A 179 -1.46 12.16 17.93
CA ASP A 179 -1.32 13.24 18.90
C ASP A 179 -0.81 12.72 20.26
N GLN A 180 -1.36 11.60 20.76
CA GLN A 180 -0.90 10.99 22.02
C GLN A 180 0.55 10.50 21.93
N THR A 181 0.91 9.84 20.83
CA THR A 181 2.24 9.24 20.66
C THR A 181 3.31 10.25 20.24
N THR A 182 2.93 11.47 19.87
CA THR A 182 3.86 12.59 19.69
C THR A 182 4.08 13.35 20.99
N ALA A 183 3.05 13.55 21.81
CA ALA A 183 3.14 14.23 23.10
C ALA A 183 4.01 13.47 24.14
N ILE A 184 3.93 12.14 24.18
CA ILE A 184 4.68 11.30 25.14
C ILE A 184 6.21 11.38 24.95
N HIS A 185 6.68 11.78 23.76
CA HIS A 185 8.10 11.92 23.47
C HIS A 185 8.64 13.34 23.73
N GLU A 186 7.81 14.26 24.26
CA GLU A 186 8.19 15.63 24.64
C GLU A 186 8.41 15.82 26.15
N SER A 187 8.13 14.80 26.98
CA SER A 187 8.33 14.79 28.44
C SER A 187 9.51 13.91 28.86
#